data_AF-D4GWD9-F1
#
_entry.id   AF-D4GWD9-F1
#
_cell.length_a   1.000
_cell.length_b   1.000
_cell.length_c   1.000
_cell.angle_alpha   90.00
_cell.angle_beta   90.00
_cell.angle_gamma   90.00
#
_symmetry.space_group_name_H-M   'P 1'
#
loop_
_entity.id
_entity.type
_entity.pdbx_description
1 polymer ?
#
loop_
_entity_poly.entity_id
_entity_poly.type
_entity_poly.pdbx_seq_one_letter_code
_entity_poly.pdbx_strand_id
1 'polypeptide(L)'
;MNYSLDEVRRFVGGIPRLLVLATIVFPLSGVLIGYFTGFGASPANTRLFLSGLAGAQAGVLAIVFSVAVIGIQLISTRYSPRMISLFTDSPIFIYTFCLFVLSVALDLGLLYNVPLNSTRVFSAGIGAASGLATTAAVGLFVFVRTAIRQSTPDGAIDAFVSGMTSTKYLERVRESVESESEVAHPMHPLYNLAMNALSSGERVTAEKAVQEYGDLVRSIILELEERNTFEDEENQVRRKLFKPVFKEHLHDIALHAEEQNENQIVSNAIEWQYELGKEGLDLEIDRIARQAQFGMSDVLRDAPLETGSYISSNNAWEQIGQFLVDASDKPAPRIARNTASSIETNISSYQLHKISDARWYSHSMMRLYSKMEDAQEALLDHYAEDVANVDMEWQYEHVPDDIHNREEVYSVFEWRNTLLSTTASFLQYAIEEGQYPITDGNFKDSWQNICVEASKTPAEDYAVTLCQALIEIAVIDRNHVEETGIPWSSSIGRVKYNGNPDIVDKAFERILQYDYVEEEPGPLFAGEMEEHRQTYYESQLNVQGTPTLNNRSDFPEEIEEIRREADERWEKLED
;
A
#
# COMPACT_ATOMS: atom_id res chain seq x y z
N MET A 1 -13.24 7.23 -38.76
CA MET A 1 -13.86 6.41 -37.70
C MET A 1 -13.65 4.95 -38.03
N ASN A 2 -12.48 4.42 -37.68
CA ASN A 2 -12.27 2.97 -37.67
C ASN A 2 -12.47 2.52 -36.23
N TYR A 3 -13.70 2.18 -35.86
CA TYR A 3 -13.93 1.45 -34.61
C TYR A 3 -13.18 0.12 -34.73
N SER A 4 -12.33 -0.19 -33.75
CA SER A 4 -11.66 -1.48 -33.71
C SER A 4 -12.72 -2.58 -33.57
N LEU A 5 -12.55 -3.71 -34.27
CA LEU A 5 -13.42 -4.88 -34.11
C LEU A 5 -13.49 -5.33 -32.64
N ASP A 6 -12.45 -5.03 -31.85
CA ASP A 6 -12.42 -5.30 -30.42
C ASP A 6 -13.35 -4.39 -29.62
N GLU A 7 -13.54 -3.13 -30.01
CA GLU A 7 -14.48 -2.21 -29.35
C GLU A 7 -15.92 -2.66 -29.58
N VAL A 8 -16.26 -3.07 -30.80
CA VAL A 8 -17.59 -3.61 -31.12
C VAL A 8 -17.83 -4.92 -30.36
N ARG A 9 -16.82 -5.80 -30.29
CA ARG A 9 -16.92 -7.06 -29.55
C ARG A 9 -17.07 -6.84 -28.05
N ARG A 10 -16.37 -5.86 -27.47
CA ARG A 10 -16.50 -5.45 -26.06
C ARG A 10 -17.87 -4.84 -25.78
N PHE A 11 -18.36 -3.94 -26.65
CA PHE A 11 -19.68 -3.33 -26.53
C PHE A 11 -20.79 -4.38 -26.56
N VAL A 12 -20.74 -5.32 -27.52
CA VAL A 12 -21.70 -6.42 -27.63
C VAL A 12 -21.59 -7.41 -26.46
N GLY A 13 -20.37 -7.63 -25.94
CA GLY A 13 -20.13 -8.46 -24.76
C GLY A 13 -20.78 -7.93 -23.48
N GLY A 14 -20.95 -6.60 -23.36
CA GLY A 14 -21.62 -5.95 -22.22
C GLY A 14 -23.14 -6.05 -22.22
N ILE A 15 -23.76 -6.60 -23.28
CA ILE A 15 -25.21 -6.73 -23.39
C ILE A 15 -25.63 -8.16 -23.04
N PRO A 16 -26.66 -8.38 -22.20
CA PRO A 16 -27.17 -9.72 -21.92
C PRO A 16 -27.53 -10.45 -23.22
N ARG A 17 -26.98 -11.65 -23.43
CA ARG A 17 -27.22 -12.46 -24.65
C ARG A 17 -28.71 -12.67 -24.95
N LEU A 18 -29.51 -12.76 -23.89
CA LEU A 18 -30.97 -12.87 -23.98
C LEU A 18 -31.62 -11.64 -24.63
N LEU A 19 -31.08 -10.44 -24.38
CA LEU A 19 -31.55 -9.20 -24.97
C LEU A 19 -31.20 -9.12 -26.47
N VAL A 20 -29.97 -9.49 -26.84
CA VAL A 20 -29.54 -9.54 -28.25
C VAL A 20 -30.42 -10.53 -29.04
N LEU A 21 -30.70 -11.68 -28.44
CA LEU A 21 -31.57 -12.70 -29.05
C LEU A 21 -33.02 -12.20 -29.19
N ALA A 22 -33.54 -11.48 -28.19
CA ALA A 22 -34.87 -10.87 -28.24
C ALA A 22 -35.03 -9.90 -29.42
N THR A 23 -34.01 -9.09 -29.71
CA THR A 23 -33.98 -8.13 -30.84
C THR A 23 -34.09 -8.77 -32.20
N ILE A 24 -33.75 -10.05 -32.33
CA ILE A 24 -33.92 -10.81 -33.58
C ILE A 24 -35.25 -11.57 -33.55
N VAL A 25 -35.52 -12.29 -32.46
CA VAL A 25 -36.66 -13.21 -32.38
C VAL A 25 -38.00 -12.48 -32.39
N PHE A 26 -38.16 -11.41 -31.61
CA PHE A 26 -39.46 -10.72 -31.54
C PHE A 26 -39.84 -10.01 -32.84
N PRO A 27 -38.96 -9.23 -33.50
CA PRO A 27 -39.29 -8.64 -34.79
C PRO A 27 -39.53 -9.70 -35.88
N LEU A 28 -38.71 -10.76 -35.93
CA LEU A 28 -38.86 -11.83 -36.91
C LEU A 28 -40.18 -12.60 -36.72
N SER A 29 -40.52 -12.94 -35.47
CA SER A 29 -41.81 -13.57 -35.17
C SER A 29 -42.97 -12.64 -35.52
N GLY A 30 -42.84 -11.33 -35.26
CA GLY A 30 -43.80 -10.32 -35.65
C GLY A 30 -43.99 -10.24 -37.17
N VAL A 31 -42.90 -10.25 -37.95
CA VAL A 31 -42.93 -10.31 -39.42
C VAL A 31 -43.68 -11.55 -39.91
N LEU A 32 -43.37 -12.73 -39.38
CA LEU A 32 -44.02 -13.98 -39.76
C LEU A 32 -45.51 -13.94 -39.44
N ILE A 33 -45.87 -13.55 -38.21
CA ILE A 33 -47.27 -13.42 -37.80
C ILE A 33 -47.99 -12.41 -38.70
N GLY A 34 -47.43 -11.22 -38.89
CA GLY A 34 -48.02 -10.17 -39.72
C GLY A 34 -48.19 -10.56 -41.18
N TYR A 35 -47.26 -11.32 -41.75
CA TYR A 35 -47.32 -11.81 -43.13
C TYR A 35 -48.38 -12.91 -43.32
N PHE A 36 -48.44 -13.89 -42.39
CA PHE A 36 -49.36 -15.02 -42.49
C PHE A 36 -50.79 -14.68 -42.09
N THR A 37 -50.97 -13.85 -41.06
CA THR A 37 -52.30 -13.43 -40.59
C THR A 37 -52.87 -12.30 -41.45
N GLY A 38 -52.00 -11.48 -42.07
CA GLY A 38 -52.39 -10.39 -42.95
C GLY A 38 -53.36 -9.42 -42.29
N PHE A 39 -52.94 -8.78 -41.17
CA PHE A 39 -53.75 -7.84 -40.39
C PHE A 39 -54.64 -6.95 -41.29
N GLY A 40 -55.91 -7.35 -41.41
CA GLY A 40 -56.93 -6.66 -42.21
C GLY A 40 -57.50 -5.47 -41.45
N ALA A 41 -56.63 -4.55 -41.02
CA ALA A 41 -57.03 -3.35 -40.31
C ALA A 41 -57.36 -2.23 -41.31
N SER A 42 -58.36 -1.41 -40.97
CA SER A 42 -58.64 -0.20 -41.74
C SER A 42 -57.43 0.76 -41.66
N PRO A 43 -57.12 1.53 -42.72
CA PRO A 43 -56.02 2.49 -42.69
C PRO A 43 -56.10 3.48 -41.51
N ALA A 44 -57.32 3.83 -41.08
CA ALA A 44 -57.55 4.67 -39.91
C ALA A 44 -57.07 4.01 -38.62
N ASN A 45 -57.39 2.73 -38.40
CA ASN A 45 -56.97 1.98 -37.22
C ASN A 45 -55.45 1.76 -37.20
N THR A 46 -54.84 1.50 -38.36
CA THR A 46 -53.38 1.36 -38.45
C THR A 46 -52.65 2.66 -38.14
N ARG A 47 -53.14 3.81 -38.65
CA ARG A 47 -52.57 5.12 -38.32
C ARG A 47 -52.69 5.41 -36.83
N LEU A 48 -53.84 5.11 -36.23
CA LEU A 48 -54.06 5.29 -34.80
C LEU A 48 -53.14 4.40 -33.96
N PHE A 49 -52.96 3.14 -34.36
CA PHE A 49 -52.06 2.20 -33.68
C PHE A 49 -50.60 2.63 -33.76
N LEU A 50 -50.07 2.91 -34.96
CA LEU A 50 -48.66 3.29 -35.14
C LEU A 50 -48.35 4.65 -34.48
N SER A 51 -49.26 5.62 -34.59
CA SER A 51 -49.11 6.91 -33.88
C SER A 51 -49.15 6.73 -32.36
N GLY A 52 -50.06 5.88 -31.86
CA GLY A 52 -50.15 5.55 -30.44
C GLY A 52 -48.91 4.81 -29.93
N LEU A 53 -48.38 3.87 -30.71
CA LEU A 53 -47.16 3.12 -30.38
C LEU A 53 -45.94 4.04 -30.35
N ALA A 54 -45.71 4.84 -31.39
CA ALA A 54 -44.63 5.81 -31.44
C ALA A 54 -44.72 6.82 -30.29
N GLY A 55 -45.93 7.33 -29.99
CA GLY A 55 -46.17 8.25 -28.88
C GLY A 55 -45.89 7.62 -27.51
N ALA A 56 -46.34 6.38 -27.30
CA ALA A 56 -46.08 5.65 -26.06
C ALA A 56 -44.58 5.38 -25.87
N GLN A 57 -43.89 4.94 -26.92
CA GLN A 57 -42.45 4.69 -26.89
C GLN A 57 -41.64 5.95 -26.61
N ALA A 58 -41.96 7.05 -27.29
CA ALA A 58 -41.32 8.35 -27.05
C ALA A 58 -41.56 8.85 -25.62
N GLY A 59 -42.79 8.70 -25.11
CA GLY A 59 -43.14 9.08 -23.73
C GLY A 59 -42.38 8.26 -22.69
N VAL A 60 -42.31 6.94 -22.88
CA VAL A 60 -41.55 6.04 -22.00
C VAL A 60 -40.06 6.36 -22.03
N LEU A 61 -39.49 6.59 -23.21
CA LEU A 61 -38.08 6.99 -23.36
C LEU A 61 -37.79 8.29 -22.62
N ALA A 62 -38.67 9.30 -22.72
CA ALA A 62 -38.54 10.57 -22.02
C ALA A 62 -38.55 10.39 -20.49
N ILE A 63 -39.48 9.60 -19.94
CA ILE A 63 -39.55 9.31 -18.49
C ILE A 63 -38.27 8.65 -18.01
N VAL A 64 -37.79 7.62 -18.73
CA VAL A 64 -36.59 6.88 -18.34
C VAL A 64 -35.35 7.76 -18.40
N PHE A 65 -35.23 8.63 -19.41
CA PHE A 65 -34.17 9.62 -19.45
C PHE A 65 -34.23 10.56 -18.24
N SER A 66 -35.41 11.07 -17.86
CA SER A 66 -35.56 11.92 -16.67
C SER A 66 -35.15 11.21 -15.38
N VAL A 67 -35.60 9.97 -15.15
CA VAL A 67 -35.26 9.20 -13.94
C VAL A 67 -33.77 8.85 -13.91
N ALA A 68 -33.19 8.47 -15.06
CA ALA A 68 -31.76 8.18 -15.16
C ALA A 68 -30.92 9.42 -14.80
N VAL A 69 -31.28 10.60 -15.32
CA VAL A 69 -30.61 11.86 -14.98
C VAL A 69 -30.70 12.17 -13.49
N ILE A 70 -31.85 11.94 -12.85
CA ILE A 70 -31.98 12.13 -11.39
C ILE A 70 -31.09 11.14 -10.62
N GLY A 71 -31.06 9.87 -11.02
CA GLY A 71 -30.19 8.86 -10.40
C GLY A 71 -28.70 9.22 -10.52
N ILE A 72 -28.29 9.68 -11.70
CA ILE A 72 -26.93 10.18 -11.96
C ILE A 72 -26.61 11.37 -11.05
N GLN A 73 -27.54 12.33 -10.92
CA GLN A 73 -27.35 13.49 -10.06
C GLN A 73 -27.18 13.07 -8.60
N LEU A 74 -28.02 12.19 -8.07
CA LEU A 74 -27.95 11.72 -6.68
C LEU A 74 -26.58 11.09 -6.35
N ILE A 75 -26.08 10.22 -7.23
CA ILE A 75 -24.78 9.54 -7.02
C ILE A 75 -23.62 10.51 -7.18
N SER A 76 -23.71 11.39 -8.19
CA SER A 76 -22.73 12.45 -8.40
C SER A 76 -22.62 13.37 -7.20
N THR A 77 -23.74 13.71 -6.56
CA THR A 77 -23.76 14.59 -5.38
C THR A 77 -23.33 13.87 -4.11
N ARG A 78 -23.59 12.57 -3.99
CA ARG A 78 -23.33 11.80 -2.76
C ARG A 78 -21.91 11.23 -2.68
N TYR A 79 -21.33 10.80 -3.81
CA TYR A 79 -20.08 10.03 -3.79
C TYR A 79 -18.99 10.58 -4.72
N SER A 80 -19.28 10.84 -6.00
CA SER A 80 -18.30 11.47 -6.89
C SER A 80 -18.90 11.90 -8.23
N PRO A 81 -18.70 13.16 -8.67
CA PRO A 81 -19.10 13.59 -10.02
C PRO A 81 -18.44 12.80 -11.16
N ARG A 82 -17.27 12.18 -10.91
CA ARG A 82 -16.54 11.43 -11.94
C ARG A 82 -17.16 10.05 -12.22
N MET A 83 -18.07 9.59 -11.37
CA MET A 83 -18.83 8.34 -11.57
C MET A 83 -20.02 8.48 -12.53
N ILE A 84 -20.34 9.70 -12.99
CA ILE A 84 -21.39 9.91 -14.01
C ILE A 84 -21.15 9.05 -15.26
N SER A 85 -19.87 8.90 -15.65
CA SER A 85 -19.47 8.08 -16.80
C SER A 85 -19.92 6.61 -16.70
N LEU A 86 -20.09 6.06 -15.49
CA LEU A 86 -20.58 4.69 -15.29
C LEU A 86 -22.00 4.49 -15.82
N PHE A 87 -22.80 5.55 -15.85
CA PHE A 87 -24.19 5.53 -16.33
C PHE A 87 -24.29 5.90 -17.81
N THR A 88 -23.52 6.90 -18.26
CA THR A 88 -23.59 7.37 -19.66
C THR A 88 -22.89 6.42 -20.61
N ASP A 89 -21.80 5.80 -20.19
CA ASP A 89 -20.98 4.92 -21.04
C ASP A 89 -21.43 3.46 -20.93
N SER A 90 -22.49 3.20 -20.17
CA SER A 90 -23.08 1.87 -20.01
C SER A 90 -23.56 1.34 -21.37
N PRO A 91 -23.02 0.21 -21.88
CA PRO A 91 -23.43 -0.35 -23.16
C PRO A 91 -24.94 -0.64 -23.21
N ILE A 92 -25.53 -0.99 -22.06
CA ILE A 92 -26.95 -1.30 -21.93
C ILE A 92 -27.83 -0.06 -22.09
N PHE A 93 -27.35 1.11 -21.65
CA PHE A 93 -28.03 2.39 -21.83
C PHE A 93 -28.05 2.77 -23.31
N ILE A 94 -26.87 2.83 -23.94
CA ILE A 94 -26.72 3.19 -25.35
C ILE A 94 -27.52 2.23 -26.24
N TYR A 95 -27.42 0.92 -25.99
CA TYR A 95 -28.16 -0.07 -26.75
C TYR A 95 -29.68 0.10 -26.65
N THR A 96 -30.19 0.25 -25.42
CA THR A 96 -31.63 0.42 -25.19
C THR A 96 -32.13 1.73 -25.82
N PHE A 97 -31.37 2.82 -25.66
CA PHE A 97 -31.68 4.11 -26.27
C PHE A 97 -31.77 4.01 -27.80
N CYS A 98 -30.75 3.44 -28.45
CA CYS A 98 -30.75 3.21 -29.90
C CYS A 98 -31.94 2.35 -30.35
N LEU A 99 -32.30 1.33 -29.58
CA LEU A 99 -33.40 0.44 -29.91
C LEU A 99 -34.75 1.17 -29.86
N PHE A 100 -34.99 2.03 -28.86
CA PHE A 100 -36.17 2.89 -28.82
C PHE A 100 -36.22 3.86 -29.99
N VAL A 101 -35.10 4.54 -30.30
CA VAL A 101 -35.03 5.48 -31.43
C VAL A 101 -35.34 4.78 -32.75
N LEU A 102 -34.77 3.59 -32.98
CA LEU A 102 -35.04 2.79 -34.17
C LEU A 102 -36.50 2.31 -34.23
N SER A 103 -37.08 1.93 -33.09
CA SER A 103 -38.50 1.52 -33.04
C SER A 103 -39.43 2.67 -33.40
N VAL A 104 -39.21 3.85 -32.82
CA VAL A 104 -40.01 5.05 -33.12
C VAL A 104 -39.83 5.46 -34.58
N ALA A 105 -38.60 5.41 -35.12
CA ALA A 105 -38.34 5.71 -36.51
C ALA A 105 -39.06 4.74 -37.47
N LEU A 106 -39.09 3.44 -37.15
CA LEU A 106 -39.82 2.45 -37.91
C LEU A 106 -41.33 2.70 -37.87
N ASP A 107 -41.88 3.01 -36.69
CA ASP A 107 -43.31 3.32 -36.52
C ASP A 107 -43.73 4.54 -37.33
N LEU A 108 -42.94 5.62 -37.27
CA LEU A 108 -43.16 6.84 -38.06
C LEU A 108 -42.99 6.59 -39.56
N GLY A 109 -42.00 5.79 -39.95
CA GLY A 109 -41.77 5.41 -41.35
C GLY A 109 -42.94 4.62 -41.93
N LEU A 110 -43.50 3.67 -41.18
CA LEU A 110 -44.70 2.94 -41.56
C LEU A 110 -45.94 3.84 -41.56
N LEU A 111 -46.05 4.75 -40.58
CA LEU A 111 -47.16 5.70 -40.48
C LEU A 111 -47.22 6.65 -41.68
N TYR A 112 -46.07 7.14 -42.14
CA TYR A 112 -45.97 7.99 -43.33
C TYR A 112 -46.41 7.26 -44.60
N ASN A 113 -46.10 5.96 -44.70
CA ASN A 113 -46.33 5.14 -45.89
C ASN A 113 -47.61 4.27 -45.82
N VAL A 114 -48.58 4.59 -44.96
CA VAL A 114 -49.80 3.78 -44.82
C VAL A 114 -50.55 3.69 -46.16
N PRO A 115 -50.67 2.49 -46.78
CA PRO A 115 -51.31 2.31 -48.06
C PRO A 115 -52.84 2.37 -47.94
N LEU A 116 -53.52 2.74 -49.03
CA LEU A 116 -54.99 2.76 -49.10
C LEU A 116 -55.63 1.36 -48.97
N ASN A 117 -54.92 0.33 -49.45
CA ASN A 117 -55.27 -1.08 -49.30
C ASN A 117 -54.12 -1.80 -48.60
N SER A 118 -54.40 -2.50 -47.50
CA SER A 118 -53.39 -3.22 -46.72
C SER A 118 -52.77 -4.37 -47.55
N THR A 119 -51.44 -4.35 -47.71
CA THR A 119 -50.70 -5.44 -48.37
C THR A 119 -50.06 -6.34 -47.32
N ARG A 120 -49.83 -7.62 -47.64
CA ARG A 120 -49.17 -8.56 -46.70
C ARG A 120 -47.78 -8.08 -46.26
N VAL A 121 -47.07 -7.37 -47.14
CA VAL A 121 -45.76 -6.76 -46.83
C VAL A 121 -45.92 -5.64 -45.79
N PHE A 122 -46.94 -4.80 -45.93
CA PHE A 122 -47.21 -3.75 -44.95
C PHE A 122 -47.66 -4.32 -43.60
N SER A 123 -48.52 -5.36 -43.59
CA SER A 123 -48.88 -6.09 -42.37
C SER A 123 -47.69 -6.74 -41.68
N ALA A 124 -46.73 -7.29 -42.44
CA ALA A 124 -45.47 -7.80 -41.92
C ALA A 124 -44.61 -6.68 -41.29
N GLY A 125 -44.61 -5.48 -41.89
CA GLY A 125 -43.97 -4.29 -41.31
C GLY A 125 -44.57 -3.88 -39.97
N ILE A 126 -45.91 -3.88 -39.83
CA ILE A 126 -46.59 -3.62 -38.54
C ILE A 126 -46.22 -4.67 -37.49
N GLY A 127 -46.13 -5.93 -37.91
CA GLY A 127 -45.66 -7.02 -37.06
C GLY A 127 -44.21 -6.81 -36.59
N ALA A 128 -43.32 -6.41 -37.49
CA ALA A 128 -41.92 -6.07 -37.16
C ALA A 128 -41.85 -4.92 -36.15
N ALA A 129 -42.61 -3.84 -36.37
CA ALA A 129 -42.74 -2.70 -35.47
C ALA A 129 -43.21 -3.14 -34.08
N SER A 130 -44.25 -3.98 -34.01
CA SER A 130 -44.77 -4.51 -32.73
C SER A 130 -43.74 -5.39 -32.01
N GLY A 131 -43.00 -6.23 -32.75
CA GLY A 131 -41.93 -7.06 -32.19
C GLY A 131 -40.73 -6.24 -31.71
N LEU A 132 -40.36 -5.19 -32.45
CA LEU A 132 -39.30 -4.26 -32.05
C LEU A 132 -39.72 -3.43 -30.82
N ALA A 133 -40.98 -3.02 -30.75
CA ALA A 133 -41.54 -2.37 -29.58
C ALA A 133 -41.56 -3.26 -28.34
N THR A 134 -41.88 -4.54 -28.51
CA THR A 134 -41.80 -5.55 -27.43
C THR A 134 -40.36 -5.71 -26.95
N THR A 135 -39.41 -5.77 -27.89
CA THR A 135 -37.98 -5.81 -27.57
C THR A 135 -37.54 -4.56 -26.80
N ALA A 136 -38.00 -3.38 -27.21
CA ALA A 136 -37.74 -2.12 -26.51
C ALA A 136 -38.24 -2.13 -25.08
N ALA A 137 -39.44 -2.65 -24.84
CA ALA A 137 -39.97 -2.82 -23.50
C ALA A 137 -39.11 -3.79 -22.64
N VAL A 138 -38.64 -4.90 -23.21
CA VAL A 138 -37.73 -5.84 -22.52
C VAL A 138 -36.38 -5.18 -22.23
N GLY A 139 -35.80 -4.46 -23.20
CA GLY A 139 -34.57 -3.70 -23.03
C GLY A 139 -34.68 -2.66 -21.93
N LEU A 140 -35.82 -1.96 -21.87
CA LEU A 140 -36.12 -1.02 -20.81
C LEU A 140 -36.12 -1.68 -19.44
N PHE A 141 -36.81 -2.82 -19.30
CA PHE A 141 -36.88 -3.54 -18.04
C PHE A 141 -35.47 -3.93 -17.54
N VAL A 142 -34.64 -4.44 -18.45
CA VAL A 142 -33.24 -4.78 -18.15
C VAL A 142 -32.44 -3.54 -17.78
N PHE A 143 -32.56 -2.45 -18.54
CA PHE A 143 -31.88 -1.18 -18.25
C PHE A 143 -32.27 -0.63 -16.88
N VAL A 144 -33.57 -0.54 -16.56
CA VAL A 144 -34.05 -0.05 -15.26
C VAL A 144 -33.50 -0.88 -14.12
N ARG A 145 -33.48 -2.21 -14.25
CA ARG A 145 -32.90 -3.09 -13.22
C ARG A 145 -31.41 -2.83 -13.02
N THR A 146 -30.65 -2.66 -14.11
CA THR A 146 -29.22 -2.34 -14.05
C THR A 146 -28.98 -0.95 -13.46
N ALA A 147 -29.74 0.06 -13.88
CA ALA A 147 -29.62 1.43 -13.39
C ALA A 147 -29.94 1.53 -11.89
N ILE A 148 -30.98 0.82 -11.41
CA ILE A 148 -31.29 0.73 -9.98
C ILE A 148 -30.12 0.08 -9.22
N ARG A 149 -29.56 -1.03 -9.72
CA ARG A 149 -28.41 -1.68 -9.06
C ARG A 149 -27.20 -0.74 -9.03
N GLN A 150 -26.84 -0.12 -10.14
CA GLN A 150 -25.72 0.82 -10.21
C GLN A 150 -25.94 2.07 -9.35
N SER A 151 -27.20 2.41 -9.04
CA SER A 151 -27.51 3.53 -8.13
C SER A 151 -27.27 3.25 -6.66
N THR A 152 -27.03 1.99 -6.31
CA THR A 152 -26.55 1.61 -4.97
C THR A 152 -25.03 1.76 -4.89
N PRO A 153 -24.47 2.04 -3.69
CA PRO A 153 -23.02 2.19 -3.54
C PRO A 153 -22.26 0.95 -3.98
N ASP A 154 -22.74 -0.23 -3.58
CA ASP A 154 -22.17 -1.52 -3.99
C ASP A 154 -22.18 -1.71 -5.50
N GLY A 155 -23.28 -1.35 -6.16
CA GLY A 155 -23.38 -1.46 -7.61
C GLY A 155 -22.54 -0.42 -8.36
N ALA A 156 -22.30 0.75 -7.76
CA ALA A 156 -21.38 1.75 -8.30
C ALA A 156 -19.92 1.28 -8.21
N ILE A 157 -19.52 0.67 -7.08
CA ILE A 157 -18.21 0.03 -6.91
C ILE A 157 -18.04 -1.08 -7.94
N ASP A 158 -18.96 -2.05 -7.99
CA ASP A 158 -18.91 -3.19 -8.92
C ASP A 158 -18.77 -2.71 -10.38
N ALA A 159 -19.55 -1.69 -10.76
CA ALA A 159 -19.54 -1.14 -12.12
C ALA A 159 -18.24 -0.39 -12.43
N PHE A 160 -17.66 0.30 -11.46
CA PHE A 160 -16.37 0.97 -11.62
C PHE A 160 -15.24 -0.04 -11.81
N VAL A 161 -15.14 -1.03 -10.92
CA VAL A 161 -14.10 -2.08 -10.95
C VAL A 161 -14.19 -2.88 -12.24
N SER A 162 -15.38 -3.37 -12.58
CA SER A 162 -15.60 -4.13 -13.83
C SER A 162 -15.32 -3.31 -15.09
N GLY A 163 -15.44 -1.98 -15.00
CA GLY A 163 -15.22 -1.05 -16.10
C GLY A 163 -13.78 -0.51 -16.21
N MET A 164 -12.89 -0.84 -15.26
CA MET A 164 -11.52 -0.36 -15.20
C MET A 164 -10.53 -1.48 -15.56
N THR A 165 -10.16 -1.55 -16.84
CA THR A 165 -9.10 -2.45 -17.33
C THR A 165 -7.71 -1.81 -17.22
N SER A 166 -6.64 -2.59 -17.14
CA SER A 166 -5.24 -2.11 -17.19
C SER A 166 -4.94 -1.13 -18.33
N THR A 167 -5.46 -1.37 -19.54
CA THR A 167 -5.27 -0.47 -20.70
C THR A 167 -5.91 0.89 -20.48
N LYS A 168 -7.18 0.90 -20.04
CA LYS A 168 -7.93 2.13 -19.74
C LYS A 168 -7.31 2.90 -18.56
N TYR A 169 -6.78 2.17 -17.57
CA TYR A 169 -6.03 2.75 -16.47
C TYR A 169 -4.81 3.51 -16.99
N LEU A 170 -3.97 2.84 -17.78
CA LEU A 170 -2.75 3.41 -18.35
C LEU A 170 -3.05 4.62 -19.24
N GLU A 171 -4.05 4.53 -20.11
CA GLU A 171 -4.49 5.62 -20.98
C GLU A 171 -4.86 6.86 -20.16
N ARG A 172 -5.66 6.71 -19.11
CA ARG A 172 -6.03 7.83 -18.23
C ARG A 172 -4.85 8.38 -17.43
N VAL A 173 -3.86 7.55 -17.06
CA VAL A 173 -2.63 8.06 -16.45
C VAL A 173 -1.84 8.88 -17.45
N ARG A 174 -1.71 8.44 -18.72
CA ARG A 174 -1.05 9.21 -19.78
C ARG A 174 -1.74 10.56 -20.00
N GLU A 175 -3.07 10.57 -20.10
CA GLU A 175 -3.86 11.80 -20.20
C GLU A 175 -3.57 12.74 -19.00
N SER A 176 -3.47 12.22 -17.77
CA SER A 176 -3.14 13.01 -16.57
C SER A 176 -1.71 13.58 -16.54
N VAL A 177 -0.80 13.01 -17.30
CA VAL A 177 0.57 13.51 -17.47
C VAL A 177 0.58 14.59 -18.55
N GLU A 178 -0.04 14.32 -19.70
CA GLU A 178 -0.11 15.26 -20.83
C GLU A 178 -0.86 16.55 -20.48
N SER A 179 -1.92 16.46 -19.66
CA SER A 179 -2.74 17.62 -19.26
C SER A 179 -2.16 18.39 -18.05
N GLU A 180 -0.88 18.25 -17.74
CA GLU A 180 -0.21 18.87 -16.57
C GLU A 180 -0.99 18.75 -15.25
N SER A 181 -1.62 17.59 -14.99
CA SER A 181 -2.38 17.30 -13.76
C SER A 181 -3.79 17.89 -13.62
N GLU A 182 -4.37 18.48 -14.68
CA GLU A 182 -5.80 18.84 -14.67
C GLU A 182 -6.73 17.60 -14.57
N VAL A 183 -6.30 16.48 -15.15
CA VAL A 183 -7.01 15.20 -15.07
C VAL A 183 -6.55 14.44 -13.82
N ALA A 184 -7.50 14.09 -12.96
CA ALA A 184 -7.22 13.32 -11.75
C ALA A 184 -6.87 11.87 -12.03
N HIS A 185 -6.14 11.27 -11.09
CA HIS A 185 -5.73 9.87 -11.14
C HIS A 185 -6.93 8.91 -11.37
N PRO A 186 -6.78 7.82 -12.14
CA PRO A 186 -7.90 6.94 -12.49
C PRO A 186 -8.64 6.34 -11.30
N MET A 187 -7.93 6.11 -10.18
CA MET A 187 -8.50 5.56 -8.94
C MET A 187 -9.24 6.58 -8.07
N HIS A 188 -9.12 7.87 -8.36
CA HIS A 188 -9.70 8.95 -7.57
C HIS A 188 -11.24 8.83 -7.36
N PRO A 189 -12.04 8.31 -8.33
CA PRO A 189 -13.47 8.09 -8.09
C PRO A 189 -13.75 7.07 -7.00
N LEU A 190 -13.01 5.96 -6.94
CA LEU A 190 -13.18 4.92 -5.93
C LEU A 190 -12.64 5.38 -4.56
N TYR A 191 -11.52 6.10 -4.55
CA TYR A 191 -11.02 6.81 -3.36
C TYR A 191 -12.07 7.75 -2.77
N ASN A 192 -12.67 8.65 -3.58
CA ASN A 192 -13.71 9.56 -3.11
C ASN A 192 -14.94 8.82 -2.58
N LEU A 193 -15.30 7.70 -3.20
CA LEU A 193 -16.41 6.88 -2.72
C LEU A 193 -16.10 6.33 -1.33
N ALA A 194 -14.90 5.77 -1.11
CA ALA A 194 -14.46 5.28 0.18
C ALA A 194 -14.46 6.39 1.24
N MET A 195 -13.86 7.55 0.92
CA MET A 195 -13.80 8.71 1.83
C MET A 195 -15.20 9.24 2.18
N ASN A 196 -16.08 9.43 1.20
CA ASN A 196 -17.44 9.92 1.47
C ASN A 196 -18.27 8.90 2.25
N ALA A 197 -18.07 7.60 2.01
CA ALA A 197 -18.72 6.54 2.78
C ALA A 197 -18.23 6.55 4.23
N LEU A 198 -16.92 6.72 4.48
CA LEU A 198 -16.35 6.90 5.82
C LEU A 198 -16.95 8.11 6.53
N SER A 199 -16.91 9.29 5.90
CA SER A 199 -17.44 10.52 6.51
C SER A 199 -18.96 10.47 6.76
N SER A 200 -19.68 9.58 6.05
CA SER A 200 -21.12 9.37 6.23
C SER A 200 -21.46 8.26 7.23
N GLY A 201 -20.46 7.58 7.82
CA GLY A 201 -20.66 6.43 8.70
C GLY A 201 -21.18 5.17 7.99
N GLU A 202 -21.03 5.08 6.66
CA GLU A 202 -21.41 3.92 5.85
C GLU A 202 -20.31 2.86 5.84
N ARG A 203 -20.01 2.30 7.02
CA ARG A 203 -18.89 1.38 7.24
C ARG A 203 -18.78 0.26 6.20
N VAL A 204 -19.86 -0.47 5.94
CA VAL A 204 -19.85 -1.62 5.01
C VAL A 204 -19.50 -1.18 3.58
N THR A 205 -20.03 -0.04 3.15
CA THR A 205 -19.72 0.55 1.84
C THR A 205 -18.25 0.95 1.77
N ALA A 206 -17.74 1.61 2.81
CA ALA A 206 -16.36 2.07 2.87
C ALA A 206 -15.38 0.88 2.86
N GLU A 207 -15.64 -0.14 3.69
CA GLU A 207 -14.84 -1.36 3.76
C GLU A 207 -14.80 -2.08 2.40
N LYS A 208 -15.95 -2.25 1.75
CA LYS A 208 -16.01 -2.81 0.40
C LYS A 208 -15.23 -1.96 -0.60
N ALA A 209 -15.35 -0.64 -0.54
CA ALA A 209 -14.67 0.26 -1.46
C ALA A 209 -13.14 0.15 -1.33
N VAL A 210 -12.62 0.05 -0.10
CA VAL A 210 -11.18 -0.12 0.16
C VAL A 210 -10.68 -1.49 -0.29
N GLN A 211 -11.46 -2.55 -0.04
CA GLN A 211 -11.14 -3.90 -0.50
C GLN A 211 -11.02 -3.95 -2.03
N GLU A 212 -12.07 -3.52 -2.73
CA GLU A 212 -12.13 -3.49 -4.19
C GLU A 212 -11.09 -2.54 -4.80
N TYR A 213 -10.69 -1.50 -4.05
CA TYR A 213 -9.60 -0.60 -4.44
C TYR A 213 -8.27 -1.34 -4.49
N GLY A 214 -7.91 -2.07 -3.44
CA GLY A 214 -6.68 -2.85 -3.38
C GLY A 214 -6.65 -3.99 -4.41
N ASP A 215 -7.74 -4.75 -4.51
CA ASP A 215 -7.90 -5.84 -5.47
C ASP A 215 -7.73 -5.35 -6.92
N LEU A 216 -8.35 -4.21 -7.27
CA LEU A 216 -8.21 -3.61 -8.59
C LEU A 216 -6.77 -3.19 -8.86
N VAL A 217 -6.09 -2.52 -7.92
CA VAL A 217 -4.68 -2.11 -8.11
C VAL A 217 -3.78 -3.33 -8.29
N ARG A 218 -3.93 -4.37 -7.47
CA ARG A 218 -3.19 -5.63 -7.61
C ARG A 218 -3.38 -6.24 -9.00
N SER A 219 -4.64 -6.35 -9.45
CA SER A 219 -4.93 -6.90 -10.79
C SER A 219 -4.28 -6.09 -11.91
N ILE A 220 -4.23 -4.77 -11.78
CA ILE A 220 -3.60 -3.88 -12.77
C ILE A 220 -2.08 -4.05 -12.78
N ILE A 221 -1.44 -4.19 -11.61
CA ILE A 221 0.00 -4.45 -11.51
C ILE A 221 0.34 -5.74 -12.26
N LEU A 222 -0.37 -6.82 -11.95
CA LEU A 222 -0.17 -8.14 -12.58
C LEU A 222 -0.39 -8.10 -14.10
N GLU A 223 -1.46 -7.47 -14.57
CA GLU A 223 -1.75 -7.38 -16.00
C GLU A 223 -0.75 -6.48 -16.77
N LEU A 224 -0.20 -5.44 -16.14
CA LEU A 224 0.81 -4.58 -16.77
C LEU A 224 2.17 -5.26 -16.84
N GLU A 225 2.51 -6.06 -15.83
CA GLU A 225 3.73 -6.85 -15.80
C GLU A 225 3.69 -7.98 -16.84
N GLU A 226 2.57 -8.73 -16.95
CA GLU A 226 2.40 -9.76 -17.98
C GLU A 226 2.59 -9.21 -19.41
N ARG A 227 2.34 -7.91 -19.61
CA ARG A 227 2.49 -7.22 -20.89
C ARG A 227 3.82 -6.47 -21.05
N ASN A 228 4.77 -6.61 -20.10
CA ASN A 228 6.05 -5.89 -20.04
C ASN A 228 5.90 -4.36 -20.18
N THR A 229 4.77 -3.80 -19.73
CA THR A 229 4.46 -2.38 -20.00
C THR A 229 5.30 -1.43 -19.13
N PHE A 230 5.82 -1.88 -17.99
CA PHE A 230 6.66 -1.04 -17.13
C PHE A 230 7.97 -0.58 -17.78
N GLU A 231 8.52 -1.35 -18.72
CA GLU A 231 9.76 -0.97 -19.41
C GLU A 231 9.51 0.04 -20.53
N ASP A 232 8.40 -0.12 -21.23
CA ASP A 232 8.05 0.62 -22.46
C ASP A 232 7.54 2.05 -22.20
N GLU A 233 7.01 2.36 -21.00
CA GLU A 233 6.41 3.66 -20.72
C GLU A 233 7.41 4.78 -20.39
N GLU A 234 7.02 6.01 -20.70
CA GLU A 234 7.78 7.20 -20.31
C GLU A 234 7.93 7.34 -18.79
N ASN A 235 9.08 7.87 -18.35
CA ASN A 235 9.41 8.02 -16.92
C ASN A 235 8.35 8.78 -16.10
N GLN A 236 7.71 9.80 -16.69
CA GLN A 236 6.67 10.59 -16.02
C GLN A 236 5.39 9.80 -15.79
N VAL A 237 4.95 9.04 -16.81
CA VAL A 237 3.80 8.12 -16.73
C VAL A 237 4.05 7.08 -15.65
N ARG A 238 5.21 6.42 -15.70
CA ARG A 238 5.61 5.43 -14.68
C ARG A 238 5.65 5.99 -13.28
N ARG A 239 5.92 7.29 -13.11
CA ARG A 239 5.95 7.93 -11.79
C ARG A 239 4.54 8.16 -11.25
N LYS A 240 3.58 8.47 -12.12
CA LYS A 240 2.18 8.72 -11.74
C LYS A 240 1.33 7.45 -11.65
N LEU A 241 1.77 6.32 -12.22
CA LEU A 241 1.00 5.06 -12.24
C LEU A 241 0.44 4.65 -10.88
N PHE A 242 1.28 4.61 -9.84
CA PHE A 242 0.85 4.16 -8.50
C PHE A 242 1.24 5.11 -7.38
N LYS A 243 2.00 6.18 -7.66
CA LYS A 243 2.40 7.12 -6.61
C LYS A 243 1.20 7.71 -5.84
N PRO A 244 0.11 8.19 -6.48
CA PRO A 244 -1.05 8.69 -5.75
C PRO A 244 -1.76 7.61 -4.93
N VAL A 245 -1.69 6.34 -5.35
CA VAL A 245 -2.29 5.22 -4.62
C VAL A 245 -1.69 5.10 -3.23
N PHE A 246 -0.36 5.07 -3.15
CA PHE A 246 0.36 4.89 -1.88
C PHE A 246 0.51 6.19 -1.10
N LYS A 247 0.89 7.28 -1.77
CA LYS A 247 1.24 8.53 -1.10
C LYS A 247 0.02 9.29 -0.57
N GLU A 248 -1.11 9.18 -1.25
CA GLU A 248 -2.29 9.99 -0.96
C GLU A 248 -3.46 9.08 -0.59
N HIS A 249 -3.92 8.23 -1.50
CA HIS A 249 -5.21 7.57 -1.33
C HIS A 249 -5.28 6.59 -0.15
N LEU A 250 -4.41 5.57 -0.10
CA LEU A 250 -4.44 4.56 0.98
C LEU A 250 -4.01 5.17 2.32
N HIS A 251 -3.09 6.13 2.29
CA HIS A 251 -2.66 6.91 3.44
C HIS A 251 -3.82 7.71 4.05
N ASP A 252 -4.49 8.55 3.25
CA ASP A 252 -5.62 9.38 3.69
C ASP A 252 -6.78 8.52 4.20
N ILE A 253 -7.08 7.40 3.52
CA ILE A 253 -8.12 6.46 3.95
C ILE A 253 -7.79 5.92 5.34
N ALA A 254 -6.54 5.52 5.60
CA ALA A 254 -6.13 4.98 6.89
C ALA A 254 -6.29 6.01 8.01
N LEU A 255 -5.80 7.23 7.82
CA LEU A 255 -5.88 8.29 8.84
C LEU A 255 -7.33 8.76 9.06
N HIS A 256 -8.10 8.95 7.99
CA HIS A 256 -9.49 9.36 8.13
C HIS A 256 -10.36 8.26 8.75
N ALA A 257 -10.10 6.99 8.45
CA ALA A 257 -10.79 5.89 9.12
C ALA A 257 -10.50 5.86 10.63
N GLU A 258 -9.28 6.21 11.05
CA GLU A 258 -8.95 6.33 12.47
C GLU A 258 -9.69 7.48 13.13
N GLU A 259 -9.79 8.65 12.48
CA GLU A 259 -10.63 9.77 12.96
C GLU A 259 -12.10 9.36 13.16
N GLN A 260 -12.61 8.43 12.33
CA GLN A 260 -13.95 7.88 12.44
C GLN A 260 -14.07 6.65 13.37
N ASN A 261 -12.99 6.23 14.03
CA ASN A 261 -12.91 5.02 14.86
C ASN A 261 -13.24 3.71 14.11
N GLU A 262 -12.92 3.63 12.82
CA GLU A 262 -13.16 2.46 11.97
C GLU A 262 -11.90 1.59 11.82
N ASN A 263 -11.49 0.95 12.92
CA ASN A 263 -10.22 0.21 13.04
C ASN A 263 -9.97 -0.82 11.92
N GLN A 264 -11.01 -1.51 11.46
CA GLN A 264 -10.88 -2.50 10.38
C GLN A 264 -10.44 -1.84 9.07
N ILE A 265 -10.97 -0.65 8.77
CA ILE A 265 -10.64 0.06 7.53
C ILE A 265 -9.22 0.65 7.61
N VAL A 266 -8.81 1.11 8.81
CA VAL A 266 -7.41 1.48 9.07
C VAL A 266 -6.47 0.33 8.75
N SER A 267 -6.75 -0.86 9.32
CA SER A 267 -5.95 -2.06 9.11
C SER A 267 -5.91 -2.46 7.63
N ASN A 268 -7.07 -2.57 6.97
CA ASN A 268 -7.15 -2.95 5.56
C ASN A 268 -6.39 -1.97 4.65
N ALA A 269 -6.48 -0.66 4.90
CA ALA A 269 -5.81 0.34 4.06
C ALA A 269 -4.28 0.27 4.16
N ILE A 270 -3.75 -0.04 5.35
CA ILE A 270 -2.31 -0.23 5.58
C ILE A 270 -1.84 -1.59 5.06
N GLU A 271 -2.61 -2.65 5.32
CA GLU A 271 -2.37 -4.01 4.80
C GLU A 271 -2.31 -3.99 3.27
N TRP A 272 -3.19 -3.26 2.59
CA TRP A 272 -3.11 -3.10 1.14
C TRP A 272 -1.84 -2.40 0.66
N GLN A 273 -1.27 -1.48 1.43
CA GLN A 273 0.03 -0.90 1.07
C GLN A 273 1.13 -1.95 1.13
N TYR A 274 1.15 -2.77 2.18
CA TYR A 274 2.08 -3.89 2.32
C TYR A 274 1.89 -4.93 1.23
N GLU A 275 0.67 -5.44 1.01
CA GLU A 275 0.37 -6.50 0.05
C GLU A 275 0.73 -6.09 -1.39
N LEU A 276 0.44 -4.84 -1.78
CA LEU A 276 0.84 -4.31 -3.08
C LEU A 276 2.36 -4.07 -3.17
N GLY A 277 2.99 -3.65 -2.08
CA GLY A 277 4.45 -3.52 -1.98
C GLY A 277 5.16 -4.85 -2.13
N LYS A 278 4.63 -5.89 -1.47
CA LYS A 278 5.09 -7.27 -1.53
C LYS A 278 4.94 -7.81 -2.94
N GLU A 279 3.79 -7.61 -3.59
CA GLU A 279 3.64 -7.94 -5.02
C GLU A 279 4.74 -7.25 -5.88
N GLY A 280 5.07 -6.00 -5.56
CA GLY A 280 6.19 -5.30 -6.17
C GLY A 280 7.56 -5.95 -5.92
N LEU A 281 7.80 -6.52 -4.74
CA LEU A 281 9.01 -7.30 -4.44
C LEU A 281 9.02 -8.64 -5.20
N ASP A 282 7.90 -9.36 -5.19
CA ASP A 282 7.71 -10.66 -5.84
C ASP A 282 7.95 -10.60 -7.34
N LEU A 283 7.58 -9.47 -7.96
CA LEU A 283 7.74 -9.20 -9.39
C LEU A 283 9.05 -8.45 -9.71
N GLU A 284 9.91 -8.18 -8.73
CA GLU A 284 11.15 -7.40 -8.89
C GLU A 284 10.92 -5.95 -9.43
N ILE A 285 9.72 -5.39 -9.18
CA ILE A 285 9.34 -4.03 -9.54
C ILE A 285 9.64 -3.08 -8.38
N ASP A 286 10.92 -2.75 -8.24
CA ASP A 286 11.49 -1.86 -7.22
C ASP A 286 10.70 -0.58 -6.95
N ARG A 287 10.07 -0.02 -7.99
CA ARG A 287 9.30 1.22 -7.90
C ARG A 287 8.04 1.04 -7.07
N ILE A 288 7.33 -0.07 -7.23
CA ILE A 288 6.10 -0.35 -6.49
C ILE A 288 6.44 -0.62 -5.03
N ALA A 289 7.41 -1.51 -4.80
CA ALA A 289 7.94 -1.81 -3.46
C ALA A 289 8.35 -0.53 -2.71
N ARG A 290 9.11 0.36 -3.36
CA ARG A 290 9.52 1.63 -2.76
C ARG A 290 8.34 2.58 -2.49
N GLN A 291 7.35 2.66 -3.37
CA GLN A 291 6.19 3.53 -3.16
C GLN A 291 5.32 3.05 -2.01
N ALA A 292 5.14 1.73 -1.87
CA ALA A 292 4.47 1.11 -0.74
C ALA A 292 5.18 1.40 0.58
N GLN A 293 6.50 1.21 0.61
CA GLN A 293 7.35 1.55 1.75
C GLN A 293 7.16 3.00 2.19
N PHE A 294 7.23 3.96 1.25
CA PHE A 294 7.01 5.37 1.57
C PHE A 294 5.58 5.65 2.04
N GLY A 295 4.57 4.99 1.49
CA GLY A 295 3.19 5.12 1.96
C GLY A 295 3.03 4.69 3.42
N MET A 296 3.58 3.53 3.79
CA MET A 296 3.56 3.05 5.18
C MET A 296 4.34 3.99 6.11
N SER A 297 5.48 4.51 5.66
CA SER A 297 6.24 5.53 6.38
C SER A 297 5.46 6.85 6.53
N ASP A 298 4.71 7.26 5.52
CA ASP A 298 3.88 8.48 5.60
C ASP A 298 2.76 8.29 6.64
N VAL A 299 2.12 7.11 6.70
CA VAL A 299 1.14 6.78 7.75
C VAL A 299 1.77 6.88 9.13
N LEU A 300 2.99 6.35 9.33
CA LEU A 300 3.71 6.49 10.59
C LEU A 300 3.99 7.96 10.94
N ARG A 301 4.49 8.76 10.00
CA ARG A 301 4.79 10.18 10.26
C ARG A 301 3.57 10.95 10.77
N ASP A 302 2.41 10.70 10.16
CA ASP A 302 1.20 11.50 10.32
C ASP A 302 0.17 10.87 11.28
N ALA A 303 0.47 9.70 11.87
CA ALA A 303 -0.39 9.04 12.85
C ALA A 303 -0.71 9.95 14.06
N PRO A 304 -1.97 10.00 14.54
CA PRO A 304 -2.45 10.96 15.52
C PRO A 304 -2.11 10.56 16.98
N LEU A 305 -0.86 10.20 17.27
CA LEU A 305 -0.40 9.70 18.58
C LEU A 305 -0.71 10.64 19.75
N GLU A 306 -0.65 11.96 19.52
CA GLU A 306 -0.92 13.00 20.52
C GLU A 306 -2.36 12.95 21.04
N THR A 307 -3.28 12.38 20.25
CA THR A 307 -4.68 12.20 20.65
C THR A 307 -4.92 10.94 21.48
N GLY A 308 -3.89 10.12 21.67
CA GLY A 308 -3.97 8.81 22.34
C GLY A 308 -4.48 7.69 21.44
N SER A 309 -4.63 7.93 20.13
CA SER A 309 -4.95 6.90 19.15
C SER A 309 -3.67 6.33 18.54
N TYR A 310 -3.53 5.01 18.61
CA TYR A 310 -2.32 4.27 18.20
C TYR A 310 -2.62 3.28 17.08
N ILE A 311 -3.82 3.28 16.50
CA ILE A 311 -4.28 2.19 15.63
C ILE A 311 -3.53 2.21 14.31
N SER A 312 -3.44 3.36 13.63
CA SER A 312 -2.68 3.45 12.37
C SER A 312 -1.19 3.17 12.59
N SER A 313 -0.60 3.76 13.63
CA SER A 313 0.82 3.56 13.98
C SER A 313 1.13 2.09 14.25
N ASN A 314 0.34 1.43 15.10
CA ASN A 314 0.57 0.02 15.46
C ASN A 314 0.45 -0.91 14.25
N ASN A 315 -0.54 -0.70 13.38
CA ASN A 315 -0.67 -1.46 12.15
C ASN A 315 0.50 -1.17 11.19
N ALA A 316 0.89 0.10 11.02
CA ALA A 316 1.97 0.47 10.11
C ALA A 316 3.34 -0.05 10.57
N TRP A 317 3.61 -0.11 11.88
CA TRP A 317 4.83 -0.73 12.41
C TRP A 317 4.89 -2.23 12.16
N GLU A 318 3.77 -2.93 12.33
CA GLU A 318 3.69 -4.35 11.99
C GLU A 318 3.98 -4.58 10.50
N GLN A 319 3.34 -3.81 9.63
CA GLN A 319 3.46 -3.98 8.18
C GLN A 319 4.84 -3.58 7.65
N ILE A 320 5.43 -2.46 8.12
CA ILE A 320 6.76 -2.04 7.67
C ILE A 320 7.88 -2.95 8.21
N GLY A 321 7.72 -3.52 9.41
CA GLY A 321 8.62 -4.52 9.95
C GLY A 321 8.57 -5.81 9.14
N GLN A 322 7.37 -6.31 8.82
CA GLN A 322 7.23 -7.48 7.94
C GLN A 322 7.75 -7.20 6.52
N PHE A 323 7.56 -5.99 6.00
CA PHE A 323 8.11 -5.60 4.70
C PHE A 323 9.64 -5.59 4.69
N LEU A 324 10.29 -5.21 5.79
CA LEU A 324 11.74 -5.30 5.94
C LEU A 324 12.20 -6.76 5.87
N VAL A 325 11.54 -7.67 6.60
CA VAL A 325 11.84 -9.12 6.54
C VAL A 325 11.69 -9.66 5.12
N ASP A 326 10.55 -9.40 4.48
CA ASP A 326 10.29 -9.88 3.11
C ASP A 326 11.32 -9.34 2.10
N ALA A 327 11.79 -8.09 2.26
CA ALA A 327 12.83 -7.51 1.41
C ALA A 327 14.23 -8.10 1.68
N SER A 328 14.52 -8.47 2.92
CA SER A 328 15.74 -9.18 3.32
C SER A 328 15.77 -10.62 2.82
N ASP A 329 14.63 -11.33 2.91
CA ASP A 329 14.48 -12.72 2.43
C ASP A 329 14.60 -12.85 0.91
N LYS A 330 14.15 -11.83 0.16
CA LYS A 330 14.09 -11.79 -1.32
C LYS A 330 15.28 -11.08 -1.97
N PRO A 331 16.47 -11.26 -1.40
CA PRO A 331 17.64 -10.37 -1.49
C PRO A 331 17.43 -9.07 -2.30
N ALA A 332 16.59 -8.14 -1.78
CA ALA A 332 16.32 -6.85 -2.41
C ALA A 332 17.04 -5.73 -1.63
N PRO A 333 18.39 -5.63 -1.70
CA PRO A 333 19.19 -4.86 -0.75
C PRO A 333 18.79 -3.38 -0.70
N ARG A 334 18.46 -2.80 -1.86
CA ARG A 334 18.04 -1.41 -1.96
C ARG A 334 16.71 -1.14 -1.27
N ILE A 335 15.77 -2.09 -1.29
CA ILE A 335 14.47 -1.96 -0.63
C ILE A 335 14.61 -2.20 0.88
N ALA A 336 15.36 -3.23 1.29
CA ALA A 336 15.66 -3.50 2.69
C ALA A 336 16.31 -2.25 3.35
N ARG A 337 17.35 -1.69 2.70
CA ARG A 337 18.04 -0.47 3.13
C ARG A 337 17.09 0.72 3.31
N ASN A 338 16.26 1.03 2.31
CA ASN A 338 15.32 2.16 2.39
C ASN A 338 14.24 1.95 3.48
N THR A 339 13.84 0.70 3.69
CA THR A 339 12.85 0.33 4.73
C THR A 339 13.45 0.53 6.11
N ALA A 340 14.68 0.05 6.35
CA ALA A 340 15.43 0.26 7.59
C ALA A 340 15.59 1.77 7.89
N SER A 341 16.09 2.54 6.92
CA SER A 341 16.24 4.00 7.04
C SER A 341 14.92 4.73 7.37
N SER A 342 13.80 4.23 6.86
CA SER A 342 12.48 4.79 7.17
C SER A 342 12.00 4.42 8.57
N ILE A 343 12.32 3.23 9.06
CA ILE A 343 12.08 2.84 10.46
C ILE A 343 12.84 3.79 11.39
N GLU A 344 14.13 4.01 11.14
CA GLU A 344 14.96 4.96 11.88
C GLU A 344 14.31 6.34 11.91
N THR A 345 14.03 6.91 10.73
CA THR A 345 13.50 8.26 10.61
C THR A 345 12.19 8.43 11.39
N ASN A 346 11.29 7.43 11.31
CA ASN A 346 10.01 7.52 12.01
C ASN A 346 10.13 7.39 13.52
N ILE A 347 11.00 6.51 14.03
CA ILE A 347 11.25 6.41 15.48
C ILE A 347 11.90 7.69 15.99
N SER A 348 13.07 8.04 15.45
CA SER A 348 13.94 9.08 16.00
C SER A 348 13.39 10.49 15.77
N SER A 349 12.70 10.75 14.64
CA SER A 349 12.29 12.11 14.26
C SER A 349 10.79 12.39 14.38
N TYR A 350 9.91 11.39 14.36
CA TYR A 350 8.46 11.64 14.19
C TYR A 350 7.56 11.05 15.25
N GLN A 351 7.85 9.86 15.78
CA GLN A 351 6.90 9.13 16.62
C GLN A 351 7.20 9.27 18.10
N LEU A 352 8.44 9.01 18.54
CA LEU A 352 8.77 8.94 19.97
C LEU A 352 8.36 10.20 20.74
N HIS A 353 8.62 11.39 20.17
CA HIS A 353 8.29 12.68 20.80
C HIS A 353 6.78 12.99 20.84
N LYS A 354 5.93 12.22 20.16
CA LYS A 354 4.47 12.39 20.12
C LYS A 354 3.72 11.41 21.03
N ILE A 355 4.41 10.43 21.60
CA ILE A 355 3.80 9.39 22.42
C ILE A 355 3.30 10.00 23.72
N SER A 356 2.02 9.81 24.01
CA SER A 356 1.42 10.24 25.28
C SER A 356 1.45 9.16 26.37
N ASP A 357 1.50 7.89 25.99
CA ASP A 357 1.60 6.74 26.90
C ASP A 357 2.39 5.60 26.23
N ALA A 358 3.62 5.39 26.71
CA ALA A 358 4.55 4.38 26.20
C ALA A 358 3.98 2.95 26.22
N ARG A 359 3.01 2.64 27.09
CA ARG A 359 2.43 1.29 27.20
C ARG A 359 1.69 0.84 25.95
N TRP A 360 1.03 1.78 25.26
CA TRP A 360 0.29 1.48 24.02
C TRP A 360 1.19 1.33 22.80
N TYR A 361 2.42 1.85 22.90
CA TYR A 361 3.45 1.80 21.86
C TYR A 361 4.39 0.59 22.02
N SER A 362 4.61 0.16 23.28
CA SER A 362 5.52 -0.91 23.67
C SER A 362 5.30 -2.23 22.91
N HIS A 363 4.05 -2.62 22.69
CA HIS A 363 3.74 -3.86 21.96
C HIS A 363 4.20 -3.79 20.49
N SER A 364 4.02 -2.64 19.84
CA SER A 364 4.42 -2.45 18.45
C SER A 364 5.93 -2.42 18.31
N MET A 365 6.64 -1.78 19.25
CA MET A 365 8.10 -1.76 19.27
C MET A 365 8.68 -3.15 19.53
N MET A 366 8.09 -3.93 20.43
CA MET A 366 8.46 -5.32 20.64
C MET A 366 8.35 -6.15 19.36
N ARG A 367 7.24 -6.02 18.63
CA ARG A 367 7.04 -6.74 17.36
C ARG A 367 8.00 -6.26 16.29
N LEU A 368 8.26 -4.95 16.21
CA LEU A 368 9.22 -4.38 15.28
C LEU A 368 10.63 -4.91 15.52
N TYR A 369 11.09 -4.95 16.78
CA TYR A 369 12.42 -5.47 17.11
C TYR A 369 12.56 -6.96 16.79
N SER A 370 11.53 -7.76 17.04
CA SER A 370 11.48 -9.15 16.57
C SER A 370 11.55 -9.25 15.05
N LYS A 371 10.93 -8.31 14.31
CA LYS A 371 11.07 -8.26 12.84
C LYS A 371 12.44 -7.77 12.37
N MET A 372 13.10 -6.91 13.13
CA MET A 372 14.47 -6.51 12.84
C MET A 372 15.44 -7.67 13.06
N GLU A 373 15.24 -8.48 14.09
CA GLU A 373 15.97 -9.74 14.31
C GLU A 373 15.81 -10.69 13.11
N ASP A 374 14.57 -11.03 12.73
CA ASP A 374 14.25 -11.85 11.54
C ASP A 374 14.95 -11.29 10.28
N ALA A 375 14.91 -9.97 10.10
CA ALA A 375 15.49 -9.31 8.93
C ALA A 375 17.03 -9.35 8.91
N GLN A 376 17.69 -9.32 10.07
CA GLN A 376 19.14 -9.45 10.13
C GLN A 376 19.57 -10.87 9.77
N GLU A 377 18.90 -11.88 10.34
CA GLU A 377 19.16 -13.29 10.03
C GLU A 377 19.11 -13.49 8.50
N ALA A 378 18.02 -13.05 7.87
CA ALA A 378 17.84 -13.11 6.43
C ALA A 378 18.94 -12.35 5.65
N LEU A 379 19.33 -11.14 6.08
CA LEU A 379 20.40 -10.39 5.41
C LEU A 379 21.76 -11.08 5.52
N LEU A 380 22.10 -11.62 6.70
CA LEU A 380 23.37 -12.29 6.91
C LEU A 380 23.42 -13.66 6.22
N ASP A 381 22.30 -14.36 6.11
CA ASP A 381 22.18 -15.59 5.32
C ASP A 381 22.60 -15.38 3.85
N HIS A 382 22.27 -14.21 3.28
CA HIS A 382 22.64 -13.87 1.90
C HIS A 382 24.02 -13.21 1.78
N TYR A 383 24.38 -12.33 2.72
CA TYR A 383 25.47 -11.37 2.52
C TYR A 383 26.62 -11.47 3.54
N ALA A 384 26.61 -12.41 4.49
CA ALA A 384 27.67 -12.48 5.50
C ALA A 384 29.08 -12.66 4.89
N GLU A 385 29.21 -13.40 3.79
CA GLU A 385 30.50 -13.53 3.10
C GLU A 385 30.94 -12.20 2.48
N ASP A 386 30.03 -11.44 1.89
CA ASP A 386 30.34 -10.13 1.32
C ASP A 386 30.77 -9.15 2.40
N VAL A 387 30.02 -9.12 3.50
CA VAL A 387 30.29 -8.33 4.71
C VAL A 387 31.66 -8.67 5.31
N ALA A 388 32.03 -9.95 5.36
CA ALA A 388 33.32 -10.42 5.89
C ALA A 388 34.52 -10.05 5.00
N ASN A 389 34.31 -9.88 3.69
CA ASN A 389 35.37 -9.59 2.73
C ASN A 389 35.61 -8.09 2.51
N VAL A 390 34.75 -7.23 3.05
CA VAL A 390 34.96 -5.78 2.98
C VAL A 390 35.95 -5.36 4.04
N ASP A 391 37.06 -4.80 3.57
CA ASP A 391 38.04 -4.10 4.40
C ASP A 391 37.49 -2.73 4.77
N MET A 392 36.73 -2.67 5.87
CA MET A 392 36.28 -1.42 6.46
C MET A 392 36.21 -1.52 7.98
N GLU A 393 36.58 -0.44 8.65
CA GLU A 393 36.35 -0.29 10.08
C GLU A 393 34.88 0.03 10.30
N TRP A 394 34.08 -1.01 10.54
CA TRP A 394 32.64 -0.91 10.79
C TRP A 394 32.30 0.17 11.84
N GLN A 395 33.22 0.46 12.76
CA GLN A 395 33.06 1.49 13.79
C GLN A 395 33.00 2.92 13.24
N TYR A 396 33.75 3.26 12.18
CA TYR A 396 34.03 4.66 11.81
C TYR A 396 33.84 4.98 10.32
N GLU A 397 33.68 3.95 9.49
CA GLU A 397 33.75 4.10 8.05
C GLU A 397 32.38 3.96 7.39
N HIS A 398 32.23 4.68 6.28
CA HIS A 398 31.13 4.45 5.36
C HIS A 398 31.50 3.28 4.45
N VAL A 399 30.48 2.61 3.92
CA VAL A 399 30.68 1.55 2.92
C VAL A 399 31.46 2.13 1.74
N PRO A 400 32.64 1.57 1.38
CA PRO A 400 33.46 2.08 0.29
C PRO A 400 32.70 2.16 -1.04
N ASP A 401 33.01 3.17 -1.85
CA ASP A 401 32.28 3.43 -3.10
C ASP A 401 32.61 2.47 -4.25
N ASP A 402 33.75 1.78 -4.19
CA ASP A 402 34.31 0.99 -5.29
C ASP A 402 34.21 -0.54 -5.11
N ILE A 403 33.56 -1.02 -4.06
CA ILE A 403 33.34 -2.46 -3.84
C ILE A 403 32.27 -3.02 -4.79
N HIS A 404 32.44 -4.28 -5.22
CA HIS A 404 31.57 -4.91 -6.20
C HIS A 404 30.13 -5.13 -5.68
N ASN A 405 30.01 -5.58 -4.42
CA ASN A 405 28.73 -5.93 -3.77
C ASN A 405 28.29 -4.82 -2.80
N ARG A 406 28.36 -3.58 -3.28
CA ARG A 406 28.15 -2.39 -2.45
C ARG A 406 26.73 -2.31 -1.91
N GLU A 407 25.71 -2.62 -2.72
CA GLU A 407 24.31 -2.47 -2.28
C GLU A 407 23.98 -3.50 -1.20
N GLU A 408 24.50 -4.72 -1.34
CA GLU A 408 24.39 -5.84 -0.40
C GLU A 408 25.00 -5.46 0.95
N VAL A 409 26.27 -5.08 0.97
CA VAL A 409 26.98 -4.64 2.19
C VAL A 409 26.31 -3.40 2.78
N TYR A 410 25.86 -2.47 1.94
CA TYR A 410 25.19 -1.25 2.41
C TYR A 410 23.81 -1.54 3.01
N SER A 411 23.11 -2.58 2.57
CA SER A 411 21.86 -2.98 3.22
C SER A 411 22.06 -3.47 4.65
N VAL A 412 23.12 -4.26 4.90
CA VAL A 412 23.52 -4.72 6.24
C VAL A 412 23.99 -3.55 7.11
N PHE A 413 24.80 -2.67 6.54
CA PHE A 413 25.30 -1.47 7.22
C PHE A 413 24.17 -0.52 7.64
N GLU A 414 23.21 -0.25 6.75
CA GLU A 414 22.06 0.61 7.07
C GLU A 414 21.11 -0.03 8.08
N TRP A 415 20.89 -1.35 7.99
CA TRP A 415 20.12 -2.08 9.00
C TRP A 415 20.76 -1.92 10.39
N ARG A 416 22.09 -2.06 10.48
CA ARG A 416 22.81 -1.86 11.74
C ARG A 416 22.69 -0.43 12.23
N ASN A 417 22.86 0.57 11.37
CA ASN A 417 22.71 1.98 11.77
C ASN A 417 21.29 2.27 12.27
N THR A 418 20.28 1.65 11.65
CA THR A 418 18.89 1.72 12.10
C THR A 418 18.75 1.12 13.49
N LEU A 419 19.30 -0.07 13.75
CA LEU A 419 19.29 -0.69 15.08
C LEU A 419 19.95 0.22 16.14
N LEU A 420 21.14 0.75 15.85
CA LEU A 420 21.88 1.61 16.76
C LEU A 420 21.15 2.93 17.03
N SER A 421 20.67 3.61 15.99
CA SER A 421 19.98 4.90 16.09
C SER A 421 18.64 4.78 16.82
N THR A 422 17.88 3.72 16.56
CA THR A 422 16.61 3.47 17.26
C THR A 422 16.84 3.07 18.72
N THR A 423 17.88 2.28 19.00
CA THR A 423 18.30 1.94 20.36
C THR A 423 18.76 3.18 21.14
N ALA A 424 19.58 4.03 20.53
CA ALA A 424 19.99 5.29 21.15
C ALA A 424 18.78 6.19 21.46
N SER A 425 17.80 6.24 20.56
CA SER A 425 16.55 6.97 20.79
C SER A 425 15.71 6.37 21.92
N PHE A 426 15.69 5.05 22.08
CA PHE A 426 15.00 4.38 23.19
C PHE A 426 15.70 4.60 24.53
N LEU A 427 17.03 4.59 24.54
CA LEU A 427 17.82 4.96 25.71
C LEU A 427 17.58 6.41 26.10
N GLN A 428 17.65 7.34 25.14
CA GLN A 428 17.34 8.76 25.37
C GLN A 428 15.95 8.93 26.00
N TYR A 429 14.94 8.26 25.43
CA TYR A 429 13.59 8.27 25.98
C TYR A 429 13.54 7.70 27.39
N ALA A 430 14.23 6.59 27.68
CA ALA A 430 14.26 5.99 29.00
C ALA A 430 14.94 6.89 30.05
N ILE A 431 15.98 7.64 29.66
CA ILE A 431 16.64 8.64 30.50
C ILE A 431 15.69 9.80 30.85
N GLU A 432 14.90 10.25 29.87
CA GLU A 432 13.98 11.38 30.02
C GLU A 432 12.70 11.02 30.80
N GLU A 433 12.12 9.86 30.50
CA GLU A 433 10.79 9.45 30.99
C GLU A 433 10.86 8.37 32.09
N GLY A 434 12.05 7.85 32.40
CA GLY A 434 12.28 6.83 33.43
C GLY A 434 11.82 5.42 33.06
N GLN A 435 11.44 5.17 31.80
CA GLN A 435 11.03 3.85 31.30
C GLN A 435 11.28 3.73 29.79
N TYR A 436 11.56 2.52 29.32
CA TYR A 436 11.70 2.23 27.90
C TYR A 436 10.35 2.33 27.15
N PRO A 437 10.36 2.76 25.86
CA PRO A 437 9.19 2.72 24.99
C PRO A 437 8.90 1.30 24.44
N ILE A 438 9.63 0.30 24.92
CA ILE A 438 9.56 -1.13 24.61
C ILE A 438 9.62 -1.92 25.92
N THR A 439 9.09 -3.14 25.94
CA THR A 439 9.20 -4.01 27.12
C THR A 439 10.66 -4.42 27.34
N ASP A 440 11.26 -4.03 28.46
CA ASP A 440 12.71 -4.19 28.76
C ASP A 440 13.22 -5.63 28.51
N GLY A 441 12.53 -6.65 29.03
CA GLY A 441 12.93 -8.05 28.81
C GLY A 441 12.98 -8.44 27.33
N ASN A 442 11.98 -8.03 26.54
CA ASN A 442 11.96 -8.30 25.10
C ASN A 442 13.04 -7.52 24.34
N PHE A 443 13.35 -6.31 24.80
CA PHE A 443 14.41 -5.50 24.20
C PHE A 443 15.78 -6.14 24.42
N LYS A 444 16.05 -6.60 25.64
CA LYS A 444 17.22 -7.39 26.01
C LYS A 444 17.33 -8.69 25.22
N ASP A 445 16.22 -9.44 25.12
CA ASP A 445 16.19 -10.71 24.37
C ASP A 445 16.45 -10.47 22.86
N SER A 446 15.88 -9.41 22.26
CA SER A 446 16.09 -9.11 20.83
C SER A 446 17.56 -8.76 20.55
N TRP A 447 18.17 -7.90 21.37
CA TRP A 447 19.59 -7.56 21.27
C TRP A 447 20.50 -8.78 21.47
N GLN A 448 20.16 -9.64 22.44
CA GLN A 448 20.87 -10.89 22.67
C GLN A 448 20.85 -11.77 21.42
N ASN A 449 19.68 -11.98 20.81
CA ASN A 449 19.55 -12.83 19.63
C ASN A 449 20.28 -12.25 18.42
N ILE A 450 20.16 -10.94 18.19
CA ILE A 450 20.89 -10.18 17.16
C ILE A 450 22.41 -10.42 17.26
N CYS A 451 23.00 -10.26 18.45
CA CYS A 451 24.42 -10.48 18.66
C CYS A 451 24.81 -11.96 18.52
N VAL A 452 23.97 -12.88 19.03
CA VAL A 452 24.20 -14.33 18.92
C VAL A 452 24.23 -14.76 17.45
N GLU A 453 23.25 -14.36 16.65
CA GLU A 453 23.21 -14.73 15.23
C GLU A 453 24.38 -14.12 14.46
N ALA A 454 24.67 -12.83 14.63
CA ALA A 454 25.84 -12.21 14.00
C ALA A 454 27.14 -12.96 14.32
N SER A 455 27.32 -13.38 15.58
CA SER A 455 28.53 -14.06 16.05
C SER A 455 28.77 -15.45 15.45
N LYS A 456 27.74 -16.05 14.83
CA LYS A 456 27.83 -17.37 14.16
C LYS A 456 28.22 -17.26 12.68
N THR A 457 28.27 -16.05 12.14
CA THR A 457 28.54 -15.80 10.72
C THR A 457 30.04 -15.50 10.49
N PRO A 458 30.53 -15.57 9.23
CA PRO A 458 31.91 -15.15 8.92
C PRO A 458 32.15 -13.64 9.09
N ALA A 459 31.11 -12.82 9.29
CA ALA A 459 31.19 -11.37 9.45
C ALA A 459 31.66 -10.96 10.86
N GLU A 460 32.89 -11.34 11.22
CA GLU A 460 33.42 -11.20 12.57
C GLU A 460 33.45 -9.73 13.04
N ASP A 461 34.00 -8.82 12.23
CA ASP A 461 34.13 -7.41 12.61
C ASP A 461 32.78 -6.74 12.84
N TYR A 462 31.79 -7.08 12.01
CA TYR A 462 30.41 -6.64 12.17
C TYR A 462 29.81 -7.13 13.50
N ALA A 463 30.01 -8.42 13.83
CA ALA A 463 29.52 -9.01 15.07
C ALA A 463 30.21 -8.41 16.31
N VAL A 464 31.51 -8.13 16.22
CA VAL A 464 32.26 -7.41 17.26
C VAL A 464 31.66 -6.02 17.48
N THR A 465 31.37 -5.27 16.42
CA THR A 465 30.73 -3.95 16.52
C THR A 465 29.35 -4.00 17.20
N LEU A 466 28.53 -5.00 16.90
CA LEU A 466 27.24 -5.18 17.59
C LEU A 466 27.44 -5.50 19.08
N CYS A 467 28.44 -6.30 19.44
CA CYS A 467 28.77 -6.59 20.83
C CYS A 467 29.33 -5.36 21.56
N GLN A 468 30.12 -4.50 20.89
CA GLN A 468 30.55 -3.21 21.45
C GLN A 468 29.35 -2.33 21.78
N ALA A 469 28.38 -2.23 20.86
CA ALA A 469 27.14 -1.51 21.12
C ALA A 469 26.35 -2.10 22.29
N LEU A 470 26.25 -3.43 22.41
CA LEU A 470 25.59 -4.08 23.55
C LEU A 470 26.27 -3.75 24.90
N ILE A 471 27.59 -3.65 24.92
CA ILE A 471 28.35 -3.22 26.11
C ILE A 471 28.07 -1.75 26.42
N GLU A 472 28.00 -0.88 25.41
CA GLU A 472 27.61 0.53 25.59
C GLU A 472 26.20 0.67 26.16
N ILE A 473 25.22 -0.13 25.70
CA ILE A 473 23.87 -0.16 26.28
C ILE A 473 23.95 -0.47 27.77
N ALA A 474 24.73 -1.49 28.16
CA ALA A 474 24.88 -1.89 29.56
C ALA A 474 25.46 -0.75 30.42
N VAL A 475 26.46 -0.04 29.91
CA VAL A 475 27.02 1.14 30.58
C VAL A 475 25.98 2.25 30.71
N ILE A 476 25.30 2.62 29.62
CA ILE A 476 24.36 3.76 29.63
C ILE A 476 23.18 3.47 30.57
N ASP A 477 22.58 2.28 30.48
CA ASP A 477 21.46 1.84 31.29
C ASP A 477 21.80 1.86 32.78
N ARG A 478 22.95 1.27 33.19
CA ARG A 478 23.40 1.20 34.59
C ARG A 478 23.52 2.57 35.26
N ASN A 479 23.87 3.60 34.50
CA ASN A 479 24.14 4.93 35.04
C ASN A 479 22.93 5.86 35.06
N HIS A 480 21.95 5.61 34.20
CA HIS A 480 20.87 6.58 33.96
C HIS A 480 19.47 6.01 34.15
N VAL A 481 19.31 4.69 34.15
CA VAL A 481 18.02 4.01 34.33
C VAL A 481 18.06 3.28 35.67
N GLU A 482 17.03 3.44 36.51
CA GLU A 482 16.97 2.69 37.77
C GLU A 482 17.02 1.18 37.49
N GLU A 483 18.04 0.51 38.03
CA GLU A 483 18.28 -0.90 37.78
C GLU A 483 17.09 -1.75 38.28
N THR A 484 16.26 -2.16 37.33
CA THR A 484 15.08 -2.98 37.57
C THR A 484 15.17 -4.24 36.71
N GLY A 485 15.01 -5.42 37.31
CA GLY A 485 15.03 -6.69 36.57
C GLY A 485 16.42 -7.29 36.36
N ILE A 486 16.65 -7.85 35.17
CA ILE A 486 17.90 -8.56 34.82
C ILE A 486 18.88 -7.54 34.22
N PRO A 487 20.12 -7.43 34.72
CA PRO A 487 21.10 -6.47 34.20
C PRO A 487 21.54 -6.86 32.78
N TRP A 488 21.92 -5.87 31.97
CA TRP A 488 22.45 -6.10 30.62
C TRP A 488 23.72 -6.96 30.58
N SER A 489 24.52 -6.95 31.66
CA SER A 489 25.67 -7.87 31.83
C SER A 489 25.24 -9.34 31.73
N SER A 490 24.04 -9.68 32.21
CA SER A 490 23.47 -11.02 32.07
C SER A 490 23.14 -11.37 30.61
N SER A 491 22.66 -10.40 29.82
CA SER A 491 22.43 -10.56 28.38
C SER A 491 23.75 -10.80 27.65
N ILE A 492 24.81 -10.04 27.96
CA ILE A 492 26.15 -10.24 27.40
C ILE A 492 26.68 -11.66 27.72
N GLY A 493 26.54 -12.12 28.97
CA GLY A 493 26.92 -13.48 29.34
C GLY A 493 26.14 -14.57 28.59
N ARG A 494 24.87 -14.33 28.25
CA ARG A 494 24.09 -15.23 27.38
C ARG A 494 24.54 -15.19 25.92
N VAL A 495 25.02 -14.06 25.42
CA VAL A 495 25.65 -13.98 24.09
C VAL A 495 26.93 -14.83 24.07
N LYS A 496 27.77 -14.77 25.12
CA LYS A 496 28.94 -15.67 25.24
C LYS A 496 28.55 -17.15 25.20
N TYR A 497 27.50 -17.52 25.93
CA TYR A 497 27.04 -18.90 26.04
C TYR A 497 26.40 -19.45 24.74
N ASN A 498 25.50 -18.68 24.10
CA ASN A 498 24.74 -19.13 22.93
C ASN A 498 25.42 -18.82 21.58
N GLY A 499 26.34 -17.86 21.56
CA GLY A 499 27.06 -17.38 20.39
C GLY A 499 28.54 -17.76 20.43
N ASN A 500 29.41 -16.79 20.15
CA ASN A 500 30.86 -16.97 20.19
C ASN A 500 31.51 -16.10 21.28
N PRO A 501 32.10 -16.68 22.34
CA PRO A 501 32.72 -15.93 23.42
C PRO A 501 33.92 -15.08 22.94
N ASP A 502 34.67 -15.55 21.95
CA ASP A 502 35.85 -14.84 21.43
C ASP A 502 35.46 -13.49 20.79
N ILE A 503 34.27 -13.40 20.17
CA ILE A 503 33.76 -12.15 19.57
C ILE A 503 33.40 -11.15 20.67
N VAL A 504 32.78 -11.61 21.75
CA VAL A 504 32.44 -10.77 22.90
C VAL A 504 33.71 -10.28 23.61
N ASP A 505 34.70 -11.15 23.79
CA ASP A 505 35.97 -10.78 24.40
C ASP A 505 36.75 -9.77 23.53
N LYS A 506 36.76 -9.94 22.21
CA LYS A 506 37.30 -8.94 21.27
C LYS A 506 36.60 -7.59 21.37
N ALA A 507 35.28 -7.57 21.59
CA ALA A 507 34.53 -6.33 21.79
C ALA A 507 34.97 -5.60 23.07
N PHE A 508 35.13 -6.31 24.19
CA PHE A 508 35.71 -5.74 25.41
C PHE A 508 37.13 -5.22 25.19
N GLU A 509 37.98 -6.00 24.52
CA GLU A 509 39.37 -5.60 24.23
C GLU A 509 39.44 -4.34 23.35
N ARG A 510 38.57 -4.20 22.36
CA ARG A 510 38.47 -2.99 21.52
C ARG A 510 38.04 -1.75 22.30
N ILE A 511 37.25 -1.90 23.35
CA ILE A 511 36.87 -0.79 24.22
C ILE A 511 38.04 -0.45 25.16
N LEU A 512 38.63 -1.47 25.79
CA LEU A 512 39.70 -1.32 26.79
C LEU A 512 41.07 -0.93 26.21
N GLN A 513 41.24 -0.92 24.88
CA GLN A 513 42.48 -0.42 24.26
C GLN A 513 42.67 1.10 24.44
N TYR A 514 41.60 1.83 24.79
CA TYR A 514 41.63 3.27 25.01
C TYR A 514 41.99 3.61 26.46
N ASP A 515 42.86 4.60 26.62
CA ASP A 515 43.15 5.18 27.94
C ASP A 515 42.08 6.20 28.34
N TYR A 516 41.92 6.43 29.65
CA TYR A 516 41.08 7.51 30.16
C TYR A 516 41.61 8.88 29.74
N VAL A 517 40.71 9.73 29.25
CA VAL A 517 40.99 11.11 28.84
C VAL A 517 40.10 12.08 29.63
N GLU A 518 40.71 12.97 30.41
CA GLU A 518 39.96 13.94 31.23
C GLU A 518 39.27 15.02 30.36
N GLU A 519 39.89 15.42 29.25
CA GLU A 519 39.37 16.46 28.36
C GLU A 519 38.39 15.88 27.33
N GLU A 520 37.16 16.38 27.30
CA GLU A 520 36.18 16.03 26.27
C GLU A 520 36.71 16.33 24.85
N PRO A 521 36.32 15.53 23.85
CA PRO A 521 36.71 15.76 22.47
C PRO A 521 36.31 17.16 22.00
N GLY A 522 37.31 17.99 21.67
CA GLY A 522 37.12 19.32 21.10
C GLY A 522 36.59 19.27 19.65
N PRO A 523 36.24 20.43 19.05
CA PRO A 523 35.83 20.48 17.66
C PRO A 523 36.95 19.98 16.75
N LEU A 524 36.63 18.95 15.95
CA LEU A 524 37.55 18.34 14.97
C LEU A 524 37.96 19.36 13.89
N PHE A 525 39.26 19.59 13.74
CA PHE A 525 39.80 20.34 12.60
C PHE A 525 40.26 19.40 11.48
N ALA A 526 40.25 19.90 10.24
CA ALA A 526 40.66 19.13 9.07
C ALA A 526 42.12 18.65 9.19
N GLY A 527 42.32 17.33 9.27
CA GLY A 527 43.64 16.70 9.41
C GLY A 527 43.91 16.07 10.79
N GLU A 528 43.06 16.31 11.79
CA GLU A 528 43.20 15.76 13.16
C GLU A 528 42.37 14.48 13.39
N MET A 529 41.65 14.02 12.36
CA MET A 529 40.67 12.93 12.47
C MET A 529 41.31 11.59 12.89
N GLU A 530 42.52 11.31 12.41
CA GLU A 530 43.25 10.08 12.73
C GLU A 530 43.76 10.07 14.18
N GLU A 531 44.35 11.19 14.62
CA GLU A 531 44.80 11.36 16.01
C GLU A 531 43.61 11.32 16.98
N HIS A 532 42.46 11.85 16.56
CA HIS A 532 41.23 11.79 17.31
C HIS A 532 40.73 10.36 17.51
N ARG A 533 40.67 9.55 16.44
CA ARG A 533 40.25 8.14 16.50
C ARG A 533 41.18 7.26 17.34
N GLN A 534 42.45 7.64 17.45
CA GLN A 534 43.44 6.97 18.31
C GLN A 534 43.33 7.37 19.78
N THR A 535 42.80 8.56 20.07
CA THR A 535 42.76 9.12 21.44
C THR A 535 41.39 8.94 22.10
N TYR A 536 40.31 9.12 21.34
CA TYR A 536 38.95 9.11 21.83
C TYR A 536 38.20 7.88 21.33
N TYR A 537 37.54 7.19 22.27
CA TYR A 537 36.60 6.14 21.92
C TYR A 537 35.38 6.77 21.26
N GLU A 538 35.13 6.45 20.00
CA GLU A 538 33.92 6.87 19.30
C GLU A 538 32.80 5.84 19.51
N SER A 539 31.79 6.27 20.27
CA SER A 539 30.64 5.46 20.68
C SER A 539 29.81 4.99 19.50
N GLN A 540 29.33 3.75 19.58
CA GLN A 540 28.37 3.20 18.62
C GLN A 540 26.98 3.83 18.77
N LEU A 541 26.65 4.23 20.00
CA LEU A 541 25.37 4.85 20.34
C LEU A 541 25.56 6.34 20.58
N ASN A 542 24.81 7.14 19.82
CA ASN A 542 24.78 8.59 19.99
C ASN A 542 23.62 9.02 20.88
N VAL A 543 23.77 8.84 22.19
CA VAL A 543 22.80 9.29 23.21
C VAL A 543 23.18 10.70 23.66
N GLN A 544 22.22 11.62 23.73
CA GLN A 544 22.53 13.02 24.03
C GLN A 544 22.89 13.19 25.51
N GLY A 545 23.99 13.90 25.76
CA GLY A 545 24.45 14.19 27.12
C GLY A 545 25.18 13.05 27.81
N THR A 546 25.43 11.92 27.12
CA THR A 546 26.34 10.88 27.61
C THR A 546 27.74 11.15 27.07
N PRO A 547 28.76 11.33 27.93
CA PRO A 547 30.14 11.46 27.47
C PRO A 547 30.60 10.17 26.78
N THR A 548 31.57 10.30 25.86
CA THR A 548 32.31 9.18 25.29
C THR A 548 32.86 8.29 26.40
N LEU A 549 32.88 6.97 26.19
CA LEU A 549 33.18 6.02 27.25
C LEU A 549 34.50 6.33 27.96
N ASN A 550 35.58 6.53 27.20
CA ASN A 550 36.91 6.80 27.75
C ASN A 550 37.11 8.23 28.31
N ASN A 551 36.07 9.06 28.30
CA ASN A 551 36.05 10.35 29.00
C ASN A 551 35.48 10.25 30.43
N ARG A 552 35.10 9.06 30.88
CA ARG A 552 34.56 8.81 32.22
C ARG A 552 35.67 8.41 33.18
N SER A 553 35.73 9.01 34.37
CA SER A 553 36.85 8.79 35.30
C SER A 553 36.93 7.37 35.87
N ASP A 554 35.86 6.58 35.72
CA ASP A 554 35.71 5.18 36.11
C ASP A 554 35.65 4.22 34.92
N PHE A 555 35.95 4.70 33.71
CA PHE A 555 35.80 3.97 32.44
C PHE A 555 36.38 2.54 32.47
N PRO A 556 37.69 2.33 32.71
CA PRO A 556 38.23 0.98 32.62
C PRO A 556 37.71 0.08 33.74
N GLU A 557 37.50 0.62 34.96
CA GLU A 557 36.94 -0.14 36.07
C GLU A 557 35.49 -0.58 35.81
N GLU A 558 34.66 0.30 35.23
CA GLU A 558 33.26 0.01 34.91
C GLU A 558 33.14 -1.07 33.83
N ILE A 559 33.93 -0.98 32.75
CA ILE A 559 33.93 -1.97 31.67
C ILE A 559 34.41 -3.33 32.18
N GLU A 560 35.45 -3.39 33.01
CA GLU A 560 35.92 -4.63 33.63
C GLU A 560 34.91 -5.23 34.61
N GLU A 561 34.14 -4.41 35.32
CA GLU A 561 33.08 -4.89 36.18
C GLU A 561 31.95 -5.55 35.38
N ILE A 562 31.50 -4.92 34.29
CA ILE A 562 30.50 -5.48 33.36
C ILE A 562 31.02 -6.78 32.75
N ARG A 563 32.30 -6.82 32.36
CA ARG A 563 32.95 -8.04 31.84
C ARG A 563 32.89 -9.18 32.87
N ARG A 564 33.31 -8.91 34.10
CA ARG A 564 33.29 -9.90 35.19
C ARG A 564 31.87 -10.42 35.46
N GLU A 565 30.87 -9.55 35.49
CA GLU A 565 29.48 -9.96 35.68
C GLU A 565 28.95 -10.83 34.53
N ALA A 566 29.32 -10.49 33.28
CA ALA A 566 28.98 -11.28 32.11
C ALA A 566 29.65 -12.66 32.15
N ASP A 567 30.92 -12.75 32.55
CA ASP A 567 31.66 -14.00 32.71
C ASP A 567 31.05 -14.87 33.82
N GLU A 568 30.73 -14.29 34.98
CA GLU A 568 30.03 -15.01 36.05
C GLU A 568 28.68 -15.56 35.59
N ARG A 569 27.99 -14.84 34.69
CA ARG A 569 26.73 -15.32 34.12
C ARG A 569 26.96 -16.46 33.14
N TRP A 570 27.97 -16.35 32.29
CA TRP A 570 28.35 -17.37 31.33
C TRP A 570 28.75 -18.68 32.03
N GLU A 571 29.63 -18.61 33.04
CA GLU A 571 30.04 -19.78 33.85
C GLU A 571 28.82 -20.47 34.50
N LYS A 572 27.90 -19.69 35.07
CA LYS A 572 26.65 -20.23 35.66
C LYS A 572 25.69 -20.90 34.67
N LEU A 573 25.84 -20.63 33.37
CA LEU A 573 25.03 -21.26 32.33
C LEU A 573 25.68 -22.55 31.80
N GLU A 574 26.99 -22.71 31.99
CA GLU A 574 27.72 -23.94 31.66
C GLU A 574 27.59 -25.03 32.74
N ASP A 575 27.41 -24.62 34.01
CA ASP A 575 27.09 -25.47 35.15
C ASP A 575 25.63 -25.98 35.15
#